data_AF-A0A8K0V7C4-F1
#
_entry.id   AF-A0A8K0V7C4-F1
#
_cell.length_a   1.000
_cell.length_b   1.000
_cell.length_c   1.000
_cell.angle_alpha   90.00
_cell.angle_beta   90.00
_cell.angle_gamma   90.00
#
_symmetry.space_group_name_H-M   'P 1'
#
loop_
_entity.id
_entity.type
_entity.pdbx_description
1 polymer ?
#
loop_
_entity_poly.entity_id
_entity_poly.type
_entity_poly.pdbx_seq_one_letter_code
_entity_poly.pdbx_strand_id
1 'polypeptide(L)'
;ATKAATDKMATASDGDREKAKADWEKANPGRLATADDINGQVYQNFYNAAFAETGLGTGGTIQQAVQAATAAVQGLAGGNIGQAISGAAAPYLAEQIHKLAPNEESRAMAHAVVGAVTSWAAGNSAAAGAAGAVTGELMAQLVMAQLYPGKKVSDLTETEKQTISALGTLAAG
;
A
#
# COMPACT_ATOMS: atom_id res chain seq x y z
N ALA A 1 -3.83 -11.03 -1.20
CA ALA A 1 -5.00 -11.08 -2.11
C ALA A 1 -5.09 -12.39 -2.90
N THR A 2 -4.17 -12.70 -3.82
CA THR A 2 -4.25 -13.90 -4.71
C THR A 2 -4.46 -15.23 -3.98
N LYS A 3 -3.62 -15.52 -2.97
CA LYS A 3 -3.74 -16.74 -2.17
C LYS A 3 -5.10 -16.80 -1.44
N ALA A 4 -5.45 -15.73 -0.74
CA ALA A 4 -6.73 -15.62 -0.03
C ALA A 4 -7.95 -15.78 -0.95
N ALA A 5 -7.90 -15.23 -2.17
CA ALA A 5 -8.95 -15.40 -3.17
C ALA A 5 -9.05 -16.84 -3.67
N THR A 6 -7.90 -17.47 -3.92
CA THR A 6 -7.82 -18.89 -4.32
C THR A 6 -8.36 -19.81 -3.22
N ASP A 7 -8.01 -19.54 -1.96
CA ASP A 7 -8.48 -20.30 -0.81
C ASP A 7 -10.00 -20.13 -0.63
N LYS A 8 -10.54 -18.91 -0.77
CA LYS A 8 -11.99 -18.66 -0.70
C LYS A 8 -12.78 -19.26 -1.86
N MET A 9 -12.18 -19.42 -3.04
CA MET A 9 -12.83 -20.10 -4.16
C MET A 9 -13.20 -21.56 -3.84
N ALA A 10 -12.39 -22.25 -3.03
CA ALA A 10 -12.66 -23.62 -2.61
C ALA A 10 -13.92 -23.75 -1.74
N THR A 11 -14.35 -22.66 -1.10
CA THR A 11 -15.52 -22.61 -0.22
C THR A 11 -16.58 -21.62 -0.72
N ALA A 12 -16.55 -21.25 -2.02
CA ALA A 12 -17.48 -20.28 -2.59
C ALA A 12 -18.94 -20.76 -2.45
N SER A 13 -19.79 -19.92 -1.87
CA SER A 13 -21.20 -20.21 -1.65
C SER A 13 -22.05 -19.92 -2.88
N ASP A 14 -23.28 -20.42 -2.90
CA ASP A 14 -24.24 -20.09 -3.96
C ASP A 14 -24.60 -18.59 -3.95
N GLY A 15 -24.62 -17.96 -2.78
CA GLY A 15 -24.79 -16.51 -2.65
C GLY A 15 -23.64 -15.71 -3.31
N ASP A 16 -22.40 -16.20 -3.21
CA ASP A 16 -21.25 -15.57 -3.89
C ASP A 16 -21.39 -15.68 -5.42
N ARG A 17 -21.87 -16.82 -5.92
CA ARG A 17 -22.12 -17.06 -7.36
C ARG A 17 -23.26 -16.21 -7.89
N GLU A 18 -24.35 -16.07 -7.15
CA GLU A 18 -25.47 -15.20 -7.51
C GLU A 18 -25.05 -13.73 -7.56
N LYS A 19 -24.30 -13.28 -6.55
CA LYS A 19 -23.74 -11.92 -6.52
C LYS A 19 -22.80 -11.70 -7.71
N ALA A 20 -21.90 -12.63 -7.98
CA ALA A 20 -20.98 -12.56 -9.11
C ALA A 20 -21.71 -12.53 -10.46
N LYS A 21 -22.76 -13.33 -10.62
CA LYS A 21 -23.63 -13.28 -11.80
C LYS A 21 -24.24 -11.89 -11.99
N ALA A 22 -24.86 -11.34 -10.94
CA ALA A 22 -25.49 -10.02 -11.00
C ALA A 22 -24.47 -8.91 -11.30
N ASP A 23 -23.29 -8.97 -10.68
CA ASP A 23 -22.21 -8.01 -10.91
C ASP A 23 -21.68 -8.10 -12.36
N TRP A 24 -21.53 -9.31 -12.90
CA TRP A 24 -21.09 -9.54 -14.29
C TRP A 24 -22.14 -9.09 -15.31
N GLU A 25 -23.41 -9.43 -15.14
CA GLU A 25 -24.49 -9.05 -16.07
C GLU A 25 -24.73 -7.54 -16.07
N LYS A 26 -24.57 -6.89 -14.91
CA LYS A 26 -24.57 -5.42 -14.81
C LYS A 26 -23.43 -4.78 -15.61
N ALA A 27 -22.25 -5.39 -15.60
CA ALA A 27 -21.10 -4.93 -16.38
C ALA A 27 -21.18 -5.29 -17.87
N ASN A 28 -22.00 -6.29 -18.23
CA ASN A 28 -22.16 -6.82 -19.59
C ASN A 28 -23.64 -6.79 -20.03
N PRO A 29 -24.22 -5.60 -20.23
CA PRO A 29 -25.64 -5.47 -20.55
C PRO A 29 -26.01 -6.23 -21.84
N GLY A 30 -27.10 -7.00 -21.77
CA GLY A 30 -27.59 -7.79 -22.91
C GLY A 30 -26.90 -9.14 -23.11
N ARG A 31 -25.99 -9.54 -22.22
CA ARG A 31 -25.35 -10.87 -22.23
C ARG A 31 -25.74 -11.63 -20.97
N LEU A 32 -25.98 -12.93 -21.12
CA LEU A 32 -26.19 -13.85 -20.00
C LEU A 32 -24.84 -14.42 -19.56
N ALA A 33 -24.57 -14.42 -18.26
CA ALA A 33 -23.32 -14.94 -17.72
C ALA A 33 -23.25 -16.47 -17.89
N THR A 34 -22.12 -16.97 -18.39
CA THR A 34 -21.81 -18.41 -18.39
C THR A 34 -21.27 -18.86 -17.03
N ALA A 35 -21.17 -20.18 -16.82
CA ALA A 35 -20.58 -20.71 -15.58
C ALA A 35 -19.11 -20.24 -15.38
N ASP A 36 -18.35 -20.11 -16.47
CA ASP A 36 -16.97 -19.62 -16.44
C ASP A 36 -16.91 -18.12 -16.11
N ASP A 37 -17.83 -17.32 -16.66
CA ASP A 37 -17.95 -15.89 -16.32
C ASP A 37 -18.25 -15.68 -14.84
N ILE A 38 -19.17 -16.49 -14.30
CA ILE A 38 -19.55 -16.45 -12.88
C ILE A 38 -18.35 -16.84 -12.02
N ASN A 39 -17.69 -17.96 -12.31
CA ASN A 39 -16.51 -18.40 -11.54
C ASN A 39 -15.37 -17.39 -11.59
N GLY A 40 -15.12 -16.79 -12.76
CA GLY A 40 -14.13 -15.72 -12.91
C GLY A 40 -14.50 -14.48 -12.08
N GLN A 41 -15.77 -14.09 -12.08
CA GLN A 41 -16.25 -12.94 -11.31
C GLN A 41 -16.25 -13.20 -9.80
N VAL A 42 -16.54 -14.43 -9.34
CA VAL A 42 -16.39 -14.81 -7.91
C VAL A 42 -14.95 -14.66 -7.47
N TYR A 43 -13.99 -15.18 -8.24
CA TYR A 43 -12.57 -15.04 -7.95
C TYR A 43 -12.18 -13.56 -7.88
N GLN A 44 -12.63 -12.75 -8.84
CA GLN A 44 -12.32 -11.33 -8.88
C GLN A 44 -12.92 -10.59 -7.68
N ASN A 45 -14.14 -10.95 -7.26
CA ASN A 45 -14.78 -10.38 -6.08
C ASN A 45 -14.00 -10.72 -4.80
N PHE A 46 -13.57 -11.97 -4.62
CA PHE A 46 -12.73 -12.35 -3.47
C PHE A 46 -11.35 -11.73 -3.52
N TYR A 47 -10.74 -11.61 -4.71
CA TYR A 47 -9.48 -10.91 -4.88
C TYR A 47 -9.61 -9.44 -4.49
N ASN A 48 -10.63 -8.75 -4.99
CA ASN A 48 -10.87 -7.34 -4.70
C ASN A 48 -11.16 -7.13 -3.21
N ALA A 49 -11.93 -8.01 -2.57
CA ALA A 49 -12.18 -7.96 -1.13
C ALA A 49 -10.89 -8.17 -0.33
N ALA A 50 -10.13 -9.23 -0.63
CA ALA A 50 -8.85 -9.51 0.02
C ALA A 50 -7.78 -8.46 -0.29
N PHE A 51 -7.88 -7.74 -1.41
CA PHE A 51 -7.02 -6.61 -1.73
C PHE A 51 -7.45 -5.35 -0.99
N ALA A 52 -8.75 -5.07 -0.88
CA ALA A 52 -9.27 -3.97 -0.08
C ALA A 52 -8.92 -4.14 1.41
N GLU A 53 -8.98 -5.36 1.94
CA GLU A 53 -8.55 -5.70 3.29
C GLU A 53 -7.07 -5.41 3.55
N THR A 54 -6.22 -5.42 2.51
CA THR A 54 -4.83 -4.99 2.70
C THR A 54 -4.73 -3.51 3.01
N GLY A 55 -5.72 -2.69 2.61
CA GLY A 55 -5.68 -1.23 2.69
C GLY A 55 -5.13 -0.54 1.43
N LEU A 56 -4.67 -1.31 0.43
CA LEU A 56 -4.11 -0.83 -0.85
C LEU A 56 -5.18 -0.46 -1.88
N GLY A 57 -6.45 -0.80 -1.62
CA GLY A 57 -7.58 -0.45 -2.48
C GLY A 57 -7.82 1.07 -2.56
N THR A 58 -8.54 1.51 -3.59
CA THR A 58 -8.90 2.94 -3.75
C THR A 58 -9.67 3.47 -2.54
N GLY A 59 -9.17 4.54 -1.92
CA GLY A 59 -9.68 5.12 -0.68
C GLY A 59 -9.22 4.42 0.59
N GLY A 60 -8.42 3.35 0.49
CA GLY A 60 -7.91 2.60 1.62
C GLY A 60 -6.83 3.34 2.41
N THR A 61 -6.66 2.93 3.68
CA THR A 61 -5.74 3.53 4.64
C THR A 61 -4.32 3.68 4.10
N ILE A 62 -3.83 2.68 3.36
CA ILE A 62 -2.49 2.71 2.79
C ILE A 62 -2.39 3.72 1.65
N GLN A 63 -3.36 3.70 0.73
CA GLN A 63 -3.33 4.64 -0.38
C GLN A 63 -3.36 6.08 0.11
N GLN A 64 -4.18 6.37 1.14
CA GLN A 64 -4.22 7.69 1.78
C GLN A 64 -2.88 8.03 2.42
N ALA A 65 -2.25 7.09 3.12
CA ALA A 65 -0.94 7.29 3.74
C ALA A 65 0.15 7.62 2.71
N VAL A 66 0.19 6.88 1.60
CA VAL A 66 1.11 7.09 0.47
C VAL A 66 0.91 8.46 -0.14
N GLN A 67 -0.33 8.83 -0.44
CA GLN A 67 -0.66 10.13 -1.04
C GLN A 67 -0.28 11.27 -0.10
N ALA A 68 -0.61 11.15 1.19
CA ALA A 68 -0.27 12.13 2.21
C ALA A 68 1.25 12.29 2.35
N ALA A 69 1.99 11.20 2.45
CA ALA A 69 3.45 11.21 2.52
C ALA A 69 4.06 11.85 1.26
N THR A 70 3.59 11.48 0.07
CA THR A 70 4.07 12.01 -1.21
C THR A 70 3.85 13.52 -1.30
N ALA A 71 2.63 13.97 -1.04
CA ALA A 71 2.27 15.39 -1.16
C ALA A 71 2.93 16.23 -0.05
N ALA A 72 3.08 15.70 1.16
CA ALA A 72 3.82 16.35 2.23
C ALA A 72 5.29 16.57 1.82
N VAL A 73 5.93 15.57 1.24
CA VAL A 73 7.32 15.68 0.78
C VAL A 73 7.45 16.57 -0.46
N GLN A 74 6.53 16.48 -1.43
CA GLN A 74 6.53 17.35 -2.63
C GLN A 74 6.38 18.83 -2.26
N GLY A 75 5.65 19.15 -1.19
CA GLY A 75 5.49 20.51 -0.69
C GLY A 75 6.77 21.13 -0.12
N LEU A 76 7.79 20.33 0.19
CA LEU A 76 9.01 20.76 0.87
C LEU A 76 10.15 21.15 -0.10
N ALA A 77 9.89 22.08 -1.02
CA ALA A 77 10.88 22.62 -1.98
C ALA A 77 11.12 21.79 -3.27
N GLY A 78 10.05 21.26 -3.89
CA GLY A 78 10.08 20.95 -5.32
C GLY A 78 10.54 19.55 -5.71
N GLY A 79 10.45 18.57 -4.80
CA GLY A 79 10.48 17.15 -5.16
C GLY A 79 11.84 16.44 -5.08
N ASN A 80 12.90 17.06 -4.57
CA ASN A 80 14.19 16.38 -4.34
C ASN A 80 14.30 15.81 -2.91
N ILE A 81 13.62 14.68 -2.69
CA ILE A 81 13.46 14.00 -1.40
C ILE A 81 14.80 13.70 -0.70
N GLY A 82 15.81 13.25 -1.46
CA GLY A 82 17.11 12.85 -0.91
C GLY A 82 17.99 14.01 -0.43
N GLN A 83 17.68 15.24 -0.84
CA GLN A 83 18.44 16.46 -0.47
C GLN A 83 17.62 17.42 0.40
N ALA A 84 16.28 17.41 0.28
CA ALA A 84 15.40 18.39 0.90
C ALA A 84 14.97 18.04 2.34
N ILE A 85 15.07 16.76 2.73
CA ILE A 85 14.63 16.36 4.06
C ILE A 85 15.74 16.61 5.09
N SER A 86 15.74 17.81 5.65
CA SER A 86 16.41 18.08 6.93
C SER A 86 15.38 17.94 8.07
N GLY A 87 15.83 17.54 9.27
CA GLY A 87 14.96 17.44 10.44
C GLY A 87 14.21 18.74 10.78
N ALA A 88 14.65 19.89 10.28
CA ALA A 88 13.98 21.19 10.42
C ALA A 88 12.60 21.24 9.75
N ALA A 89 12.34 20.39 8.76
CA ALA A 89 11.07 20.29 8.06
C ALA A 89 10.04 19.41 8.77
N ALA A 90 10.42 18.72 9.85
CA ALA A 90 9.55 17.77 10.54
C ALA A 90 8.18 18.37 10.95
N PRO A 91 8.09 19.61 11.48
CA PRO A 91 6.78 20.21 11.80
C PRO A 91 5.88 20.39 10.57
N TYR A 92 6.45 20.82 9.44
CA TYR A 92 5.70 20.99 8.19
C TYR A 92 5.21 19.65 7.64
N LEU A 93 6.08 18.65 7.60
CA LEU A 93 5.74 17.31 7.13
C LEU A 93 4.62 16.71 7.99
N ALA A 94 4.70 16.86 9.31
CA ALA A 94 3.66 16.42 10.24
C ALA A 94 2.33 17.13 10.00
N GLU A 95 2.35 18.46 9.79
CA GLU A 95 1.13 19.24 9.53
C GLU A 95 0.48 18.84 8.20
N GLN A 96 1.27 18.63 7.15
CA GLN A 96 0.75 18.21 5.84
C GLN A 96 0.17 16.79 5.90
N ILE A 97 0.85 15.86 6.57
CA ILE A 97 0.29 14.52 6.83
C ILE A 97 -1.03 14.64 7.59
N HIS A 98 -1.11 15.49 8.62
CA HIS A 98 -2.34 15.68 9.39
C HIS A 98 -3.51 16.18 8.54
N LYS A 99 -3.26 17.10 7.59
CA LYS A 99 -4.30 17.60 6.66
C LYS A 99 -4.74 16.56 5.64
N LEU A 100 -3.81 15.74 5.15
CA LEU A 100 -4.04 14.85 4.02
C LEU A 100 -4.47 13.43 4.43
N ALA A 101 -4.15 13.02 5.67
CA ALA A 101 -4.49 11.73 6.25
C ALA A 101 -5.38 11.94 7.50
N PRO A 102 -6.70 12.17 7.32
CA PRO A 102 -7.60 12.46 8.43
C PRO A 102 -7.78 11.27 9.38
N ASN A 103 -7.73 10.03 8.86
CA ASN A 103 -7.82 8.81 9.65
C ASN A 103 -6.49 8.55 10.42
N GLU A 104 -6.60 8.18 11.70
CA GLU A 104 -5.44 7.98 12.58
C GLU A 104 -4.46 6.91 12.08
N GLU A 105 -4.98 5.78 11.58
CA GLU A 105 -4.18 4.69 11.02
C GLU A 105 -3.44 5.15 9.75
N SER A 106 -4.13 5.86 8.85
CA SER A 106 -3.53 6.41 7.63
C SER A 106 -2.44 7.44 7.93
N ARG A 107 -2.62 8.22 9.00
CA ARG A 107 -1.67 9.22 9.46
C ARG A 107 -0.46 8.59 10.13
N ALA A 108 -0.65 7.61 11.01
CA ALA A 108 0.45 6.84 11.60
C ALA A 108 1.30 6.17 10.52
N MET A 109 0.66 5.60 9.50
CA MET A 109 1.36 4.99 8.37
C MET A 109 2.09 6.02 7.51
N ALA A 110 1.49 7.18 7.24
CA ALA A 110 2.16 8.26 6.52
C ALA A 110 3.41 8.77 7.28
N HIS A 111 3.31 8.89 8.61
CA HIS A 111 4.45 9.24 9.46
C HIS A 111 5.56 8.18 9.41
N ALA A 112 5.20 6.90 9.48
CA ALA A 112 6.17 5.82 9.36
C ALA A 112 6.90 5.84 8.01
N VAL A 113 6.18 6.07 6.90
CA VAL A 113 6.78 6.17 5.56
C VAL A 113 7.68 7.39 5.43
N VAL A 114 7.22 8.58 5.82
CA VAL A 114 8.04 9.80 5.75
C VAL A 114 9.26 9.68 6.65
N GLY A 115 9.10 9.16 7.88
CA GLY A 115 10.21 8.93 8.79
C GLY A 115 11.22 7.93 8.23
N ALA A 116 10.77 6.83 7.62
CA ALA A 116 11.65 5.84 7.00
C ALA A 116 12.48 6.44 5.85
N VAL A 117 11.82 7.18 4.96
CA VAL A 117 12.46 7.89 3.84
C VAL A 117 13.44 8.95 4.34
N THR A 118 13.06 9.71 5.37
CA THR A 118 13.91 10.73 6.01
C THR A 118 15.18 10.12 6.59
N SER A 119 15.03 9.03 7.34
CA SER A 119 16.14 8.32 7.98
C SER A 119 17.10 7.76 6.94
N TRP A 120 16.56 7.16 5.87
CA TRP A 120 17.36 6.66 4.75
C TRP A 120 18.12 7.77 4.02
N ALA A 121 17.46 8.91 3.74
CA ALA A 121 18.10 10.07 3.10
C ALA A 121 19.23 10.66 3.95
N ALA A 122 19.13 10.57 5.28
CA ALA A 122 20.17 10.97 6.22
C ALA A 122 21.33 9.94 6.34
N GLY A 123 21.32 8.87 5.55
CA GLY A 123 22.35 7.82 5.58
C GLY A 123 22.16 6.78 6.70
N ASN A 124 21.03 6.80 7.40
CA ASN A 124 20.68 5.81 8.41
C ASN A 124 19.82 4.68 7.81
N SER A 125 19.53 3.65 8.60
CA SER A 125 18.57 2.63 8.16
C SER A 125 17.16 3.23 8.05
N ALA A 126 16.40 2.83 7.03
CA ALA A 126 15.00 3.26 6.89
C ALA A 126 14.16 2.87 8.11
N ALA A 127 14.47 1.71 8.71
CA ALA A 127 13.77 1.23 9.89
C ALA A 127 13.95 2.13 11.12
N ALA A 128 15.07 2.86 11.25
CA ALA A 128 15.29 3.79 12.36
C ALA A 128 14.33 5.00 12.36
N GLY A 129 13.72 5.31 11.21
CA GLY A 129 12.68 6.34 11.10
C GLY A 129 11.26 5.80 10.93
N ALA A 130 11.11 4.48 10.74
CA ALA A 130 9.82 3.82 10.57
C ALA A 130 9.15 3.57 11.94
N ALA A 131 8.70 4.62 12.62
CA ALA A 131 7.94 4.49 13.86
C ALA A 131 6.44 4.35 13.54
N GLY A 132 5.80 3.22 13.90
CA GLY A 132 4.35 3.06 13.76
C GLY A 132 3.86 1.61 13.68
N ALA A 133 2.54 1.42 13.84
CA ALA A 133 1.86 0.11 13.85
C ALA A 133 1.70 -0.55 12.46
N VAL A 134 2.54 -0.18 11.50
CA VAL A 134 2.47 -0.72 10.14
C VAL A 134 3.26 -2.01 10.08
N THR A 135 2.68 -3.06 9.50
CA THR A 135 3.40 -4.32 9.29
C THR A 135 4.56 -4.12 8.32
N GLY A 136 5.59 -4.95 8.41
CA GLY A 136 6.90 -4.69 7.79
C GLY A 136 6.88 -5.03 6.33
N GLU A 137 6.12 -6.07 5.97
CA GLU A 137 5.80 -6.37 4.58
C GLU A 137 5.08 -5.19 3.92
N LEU A 138 4.15 -4.57 4.65
CA LEU A 138 3.45 -3.39 4.16
C LEU A 138 4.38 -2.18 4.06
N MET A 139 5.16 -1.88 5.09
CA MET A 139 6.17 -0.81 5.05
C MET A 139 7.19 -1.02 3.92
N ALA A 140 7.63 -2.25 3.70
CA ALA A 140 8.52 -2.63 2.61
C ALA A 140 7.88 -2.33 1.24
N GLN A 141 6.62 -2.69 1.03
CA GLN A 141 5.88 -2.36 -0.20
C GLN A 141 5.74 -0.85 -0.39
N LEU A 142 5.44 -0.11 0.69
CA LEU A 142 5.25 1.34 0.66
C LEU A 142 6.54 2.09 0.34
N VAL A 143 7.63 1.72 1.02
CA VAL A 143 8.95 2.30 0.77
C VAL A 143 9.44 1.94 -0.62
N MET A 144 9.16 0.72 -1.12
CA MET A 144 9.48 0.35 -2.50
C MET A 144 8.72 1.22 -3.51
N ALA A 145 7.42 1.45 -3.30
CA ALA A 145 6.63 2.33 -4.15
C ALA A 145 7.13 3.80 -4.15
N GLN A 146 7.67 4.28 -3.02
CA GLN A 146 8.14 5.65 -2.85
C GLN A 146 9.58 5.87 -3.32
N LEU A 147 10.50 5.01 -2.93
CA LEU A 147 11.94 5.16 -3.22
C LEU A 147 12.33 4.54 -4.56
N TYR A 148 11.61 3.50 -5.00
CA TYR A 148 11.95 2.71 -6.19
C TYR A 148 10.75 2.58 -7.14
N PRO A 149 10.10 3.69 -7.54
CA PRO A 149 8.91 3.63 -8.38
C PRO A 149 9.21 2.90 -9.69
N GLY A 150 8.43 1.85 -9.98
CA GLY A 150 8.55 1.06 -11.20
C GLY A 150 9.64 -0.02 -11.20
N LYS A 151 10.45 -0.14 -10.13
CA LYS A 151 11.38 -1.29 -9.98
C LYS A 151 10.65 -2.49 -9.39
N LYS A 152 11.02 -3.70 -9.80
CA LYS A 152 10.67 -4.94 -9.09
C LYS A 152 11.75 -5.24 -8.04
N VAL A 153 11.43 -6.09 -7.07
CA VAL A 153 12.40 -6.57 -6.06
C VAL A 153 13.64 -7.20 -6.72
N SER A 154 13.47 -7.84 -7.89
CA SER A 154 14.56 -8.39 -8.71
C SER A 154 15.51 -7.33 -9.26
N ASP A 155 15.03 -6.11 -9.43
CA ASP A 155 15.75 -5.00 -10.07
C ASP A 155 16.45 -4.12 -9.03
N LEU A 156 16.28 -4.46 -7.75
CA LEU A 156 16.95 -3.82 -6.62
C LEU A 156 18.40 -4.33 -6.51
N THR A 157 19.32 -3.42 -6.25
CA THR A 157 20.67 -3.72 -5.78
C THR A 157 20.62 -4.40 -4.40
N GLU A 158 21.71 -5.07 -4.01
CA GLU A 158 21.76 -5.74 -2.70
C GLU A 158 21.55 -4.77 -1.53
N THR A 159 22.02 -3.53 -1.63
CA THR A 159 21.79 -2.48 -0.63
C THR A 159 20.32 -2.06 -0.57
N GLU A 160 19.66 -1.91 -1.72
CA GLU A 160 18.22 -1.61 -1.79
C GLU A 160 17.39 -2.77 -1.21
N LYS A 161 17.74 -4.04 -1.52
CA LYS A 161 17.10 -5.23 -0.93
C LYS A 161 17.30 -5.31 0.57
N GLN A 162 18.49 -5.01 1.08
CA GLN A 162 18.76 -4.97 2.52
C GLN A 162 17.91 -3.91 3.22
N THR A 163 17.69 -2.76 2.57
CA THR A 163 16.82 -1.70 3.10
C THR A 163 15.36 -2.20 3.19
N ILE A 164 14.86 -2.84 2.14
CA ILE A 164 13.51 -3.42 2.11
C ILE A 164 13.37 -4.59 3.11
N SER A 165 14.39 -5.45 3.22
CA SER A 165 14.41 -6.57 4.15
C SER A 165 14.44 -6.10 5.60
N ALA A 166 15.22 -5.07 5.93
CA ALA A 166 15.27 -4.51 7.28
C ALA A 166 13.90 -3.97 7.71
N LEU A 167 13.17 -3.31 6.80
CA LEU A 167 11.79 -2.86 7.03
C LEU A 167 10.82 -4.04 7.19
N GLY A 168 11.00 -5.10 6.40
CA GLY A 168 10.25 -6.35 6.52
C GLY A 168 10.44 -7.02 7.87
N THR A 169 11.70 -7.16 8.32
CA THR A 169 12.06 -7.82 9.57
C THR A 169 11.65 -7.01 10.80
N LEU A 170 11.76 -5.68 10.79
CA LEU A 170 11.48 -4.87 11.99
C LEU A 170 10.03 -4.97 12.49
N ALA A 171 9.11 -5.36 11.62
CA ALA A 171 7.71 -5.54 12.00
C ALA A 171 7.29 -7.02 12.08
N ALA A 172 8.20 -7.95 11.78
CA ALA A 172 8.01 -9.34 12.12
C ALA A 172 8.21 -9.57 13.63
N GLY A 173 8.95 -8.67 14.31
CA GLY A 173 9.41 -8.85 15.69
C GLY A 173 10.60 -9.79 15.75
#